data_AF-A0A5R2MTG0-F1
#
_entry.id   AF-A0A5R2MTG0-F1
#
_cell.length_a   1.000
_cell.length_b   1.000
_cell.length_c   1.000
_cell.angle_alpha   90.00
_cell.angle_beta   90.00
_cell.angle_gamma   90.00
#
_symmetry.space_group_name_H-M   'P 1'
#
loop_
_entity.id
_entity.type
_entity.pdbx_description
1 polymer ?
#
loop_
_entity_poly.entity_id
_entity_poly.type
_entity_poly.pdbx_seq_one_letter_code
_entity_poly.pdbx_strand_id
1 'polypeptide(L)'
;AAYAKSYDYYGKPTNDGVKEIVWSGGNLGDDEYDEFVFRGYLTPDLKVGETLYFPVVQECPEGKVERWIEIPAAGQSDDDLEMPAAGKGHRPMSKM
;
A
#
# COMPACT_ATOMS: atom_id res chain seq x y z
N ALA A 1 0.31 7.40 -16.30
CA ALA A 1 1.70 7.91 -16.24
C ALA A 1 2.66 6.74 -16.14
N ALA A 2 3.81 6.76 -16.82
CA ALA A 2 4.83 5.71 -16.73
C ALA A 2 5.37 5.56 -15.31
N TYR A 3 5.90 4.38 -14.98
CA TYR A 3 6.69 4.15 -13.78
C TYR A 3 8.00 4.95 -13.81
N ALA A 4 8.66 5.07 -12.65
CA ALA A 4 9.92 5.81 -12.53
C ALA A 4 11.05 5.24 -13.40
N LYS A 5 11.01 3.92 -13.67
CA LYS A 5 11.91 3.20 -14.58
C LYS A 5 11.23 1.93 -15.09
N SER A 6 11.91 1.22 -15.99
CA SER A 6 11.52 -0.13 -16.40
C SER A 6 11.92 -1.14 -15.32
N TYR A 7 11.02 -2.08 -15.01
CA TYR A 7 11.25 -3.20 -14.10
C TYR A 7 11.16 -4.52 -14.86
N ASP A 8 11.92 -5.52 -14.44
CA ASP A 8 11.74 -6.88 -14.94
C ASP A 8 10.49 -7.50 -14.30
N TYR A 9 9.55 -7.92 -15.13
CA TYR A 9 8.39 -8.70 -14.73
C TYR A 9 8.44 -10.06 -15.42
N TYR A 10 9.06 -11.04 -14.74
CA TYR A 10 9.23 -12.40 -15.26
C TYR A 10 9.92 -12.44 -16.64
N GLY A 11 11.01 -11.68 -16.82
CA GLY A 11 11.77 -11.61 -18.07
C GLY A 11 11.22 -10.59 -19.09
N LYS A 12 10.12 -9.90 -18.76
CA LYS A 12 9.55 -8.84 -19.61
C LYS A 12 9.82 -7.47 -19.00
N PRO A 13 10.60 -6.60 -19.66
CA PRO A 13 10.74 -5.20 -19.25
C PRO A 13 9.38 -4.49 -19.29
N THR A 14 8.99 -3.89 -18.17
CA THR A 14 7.69 -3.22 -18.00
C THR A 14 7.89 -1.86 -17.32
N ASN A 15 7.38 -0.79 -17.93
CA ASN A 15 7.53 0.59 -17.44
C ASN A 15 6.17 1.29 -17.22
N ASP A 16 5.06 0.53 -17.25
CA ASP A 16 3.71 1.00 -17.00
C ASP A 16 2.89 -0.04 -16.22
N GLY A 17 1.72 0.38 -15.76
CA GLY A 17 0.77 -0.49 -15.07
C GLY A 17 -0.01 0.24 -13.97
N VAL A 18 -0.53 -0.55 -13.02
CA VAL A 18 -1.41 -0.10 -11.93
C VAL A 18 -0.66 0.85 -10.99
N LYS A 19 -1.29 1.99 -10.67
CA LYS A 19 -0.81 2.96 -9.69
C LYS A 19 -1.80 3.23 -8.56
N GLU A 20 -3.04 2.82 -8.74
CA GLU A 20 -4.14 3.01 -7.82
C GLU A 20 -5.13 1.87 -8.03
N ILE A 21 -5.71 1.39 -6.93
CA ILE A 21 -6.78 0.40 -6.93
C ILE A 21 -7.96 1.05 -6.23
N VAL A 22 -9.09 1.13 -6.93
CA VAL A 22 -10.33 1.67 -6.38
C VAL A 22 -11.31 0.52 -6.21
N TRP A 23 -11.78 0.32 -5.00
CA TRP A 23 -12.91 -0.56 -4.70
C TRP A 23 -14.13 0.31 -4.39
N SER A 24 -15.26 0.03 -5.04
CA SER A 24 -16.47 0.86 -4.92
C SER A 24 -17.75 0.02 -5.06
N GLY A 25 -18.88 0.62 -4.70
CA GLY A 25 -20.20 -0.03 -4.77
C GLY A 25 -20.57 -0.90 -3.57
N GLY A 26 -19.71 -0.94 -2.55
CA GLY A 26 -20.01 -1.54 -1.24
C GLY A 26 -20.63 -0.53 -0.26
N ASN A 27 -21.21 -1.04 0.82
CA ASN A 27 -21.64 -0.26 1.98
C ASN A 27 -21.17 -1.01 3.23
N LEU A 28 -20.19 -0.43 3.94
CA LEU A 28 -19.66 -0.99 5.17
C LEU A 28 -20.18 -0.17 6.36
N GLY A 29 -20.85 -0.83 7.29
CA GLY A 29 -21.32 -0.20 8.53
C GLY A 29 -20.14 0.28 9.38
N ASP A 30 -20.39 1.22 10.28
CA ASP A 30 -19.37 1.75 11.20
C ASP A 30 -18.96 0.75 12.29
N ASP A 31 -19.76 -0.30 12.49
CA ASP A 31 -19.54 -1.43 13.39
C ASP A 31 -18.99 -2.69 12.70
N GLU A 32 -18.72 -2.63 11.40
CA GLU A 32 -18.32 -3.76 10.58
C GLU A 32 -16.88 -3.60 10.03
N TYR A 33 -16.28 -4.72 9.62
CA TYR A 33 -15.02 -4.72 8.86
C TYR A 33 -15.16 -5.54 7.58
N ASP A 34 -14.41 -5.18 6.54
CA ASP A 34 -14.31 -5.94 5.30
C ASP A 34 -12.85 -6.11 4.89
N GLU A 35 -12.59 -7.10 4.06
CA GLU A 35 -11.25 -7.45 3.58
C GLU A 35 -11.09 -7.12 2.09
N PHE A 36 -10.17 -6.22 1.79
CA PHE A 36 -9.78 -5.91 0.42
C PHE A 36 -8.45 -6.59 0.10
N VAL A 37 -8.50 -7.62 -0.76
CA VAL A 37 -7.32 -8.41 -1.10
C VAL A 37 -6.83 -8.06 -2.51
N PHE A 38 -5.56 -7.67 -2.61
CA PHE A 38 -4.85 -7.56 -3.88
C PHE A 38 -3.55 -8.35 -3.85
N ARG A 39 -3.04 -8.68 -5.04
CA ARG A 39 -1.74 -9.34 -5.22
C ARG A 39 -0.81 -8.43 -6.02
N GLY A 40 0.38 -8.20 -5.46
CA GLY A 40 1.46 -7.46 -6.12
C GLY A 40 2.71 -8.30 -6.33
N TYR A 41 3.64 -7.77 -7.13
CA TYR A 41 5.00 -8.26 -7.29
C TYR A 41 5.97 -7.22 -6.75
N LEU A 42 6.90 -7.65 -5.91
CA LEU A 42 7.98 -6.80 -5.40
C LEU A 42 9.24 -7.06 -6.22
N THR A 43 9.80 -5.99 -6.76
CA THR A 43 10.98 -6.06 -7.63
C THR A 43 12.25 -6.29 -6.80
N PRO A 44 13.29 -6.95 -7.36
CA PRO A 44 14.48 -7.34 -6.61
C PRO A 44 15.38 -6.17 -6.19
N ASP A 45 15.15 -4.98 -6.73
CA ASP A 45 15.84 -3.74 -6.38
C ASP A 45 15.19 -3.00 -5.20
N LEU A 46 14.07 -3.49 -4.68
CA LEU A 46 13.51 -2.98 -3.44
C LEU A 46 14.48 -3.25 -2.29
N LYS A 47 14.77 -2.21 -1.51
CA LYS A 47 15.74 -2.32 -0.40
C LYS A 47 15.16 -3.14 0.73
N VAL A 48 15.87 -4.21 1.08
CA VAL A 48 15.57 -5.02 2.26
C VAL A 48 15.68 -4.15 3.52
N GLY A 49 14.75 -4.35 4.45
CA GLY A 49 14.69 -3.61 5.71
C GLY A 49 13.88 -2.32 5.66
N GLU A 50 13.48 -1.85 4.48
CA GLU A 50 12.53 -0.73 4.36
C GLU A 50 11.08 -1.22 4.47
N THR A 51 10.20 -0.38 5.03
CA THR A 51 8.75 -0.61 5.05
C THR A 51 8.13 -0.04 3.80
N LEU A 52 7.33 -0.85 3.11
CA LEU A 52 6.43 -0.37 2.06
C LEU A 52 5.13 0.11 2.70
N TYR A 53 4.78 1.37 2.47
CA TYR A 53 3.50 1.91 2.91
C TYR A 53 2.51 1.94 1.75
N PHE A 54 1.26 1.60 2.04
CA PHE A 54 0.13 1.64 1.12
C PHE A 54 -0.87 2.67 1.67
N PRO A 55 -0.82 3.93 1.22
CA PRO A 55 -1.78 4.95 1.60
C PRO A 55 -3.18 4.55 1.16
N VAL A 56 -4.16 4.68 2.06
CA VAL A 56 -5.57 4.36 1.80
C VAL A 56 -6.43 5.58 2.07
N VAL A 57 -7.33 5.87 1.12
CA VAL A 57 -8.40 6.84 1.31
C VAL A 57 -9.70 6.06 1.33
N GLN A 58 -10.45 6.21 2.42
CA GLN A 58 -11.76 5.58 2.58
C GLN A 58 -12.83 6.66 2.46
N GLU A 59 -13.68 6.51 1.46
CA GLU A 59 -14.85 7.37 1.29
C GLU A 59 -16.06 6.73 1.97
N CYS A 60 -16.72 7.52 2.81
CA CYS A 60 -17.87 7.11 3.62
C CYS A 60 -19.12 7.93 3.21
N PRO A 61 -20.33 7.50 3.62
CA PRO A 61 -21.54 8.28 3.41
C PRO A 61 -21.42 9.72 3.91
N GLU A 62 -22.30 10.60 3.40
CA GLU A 62 -22.34 12.03 3.76
C GLU A 62 -21.07 12.81 3.35
N GLY A 63 -20.26 12.27 2.43
CA GLY A 63 -19.04 12.93 1.97
C GLY A 63 -17.88 12.90 2.97
N LYS A 64 -17.97 12.04 4.00
CA LYS A 64 -16.88 11.80 4.95
C LYS A 64 -15.74 11.08 4.23
N VAL A 65 -14.51 11.45 4.58
CA VAL A 65 -13.31 10.87 3.95
C VAL A 65 -12.22 10.68 5.01
N GLU A 66 -11.90 9.43 5.28
CA GLU A 66 -10.80 9.05 6.17
C GLU A 66 -9.51 8.83 5.34
N ARG A 67 -8.39 9.32 5.86
CA ARG A 67 -7.11 9.35 5.14
C ARG A 67 -6.01 8.64 5.93
N TRP A 68 -5.92 7.33 5.77
CA TRP A 68 -4.87 6.47 6.29
C TRP A 68 -3.61 6.61 5.43
N ILE A 69 -2.97 7.78 5.49
CA ILE A 69 -1.91 8.19 4.56
C ILE A 69 -0.63 8.68 5.26
N GLU A 70 -0.60 8.68 6.59
CA GLU A 70 0.54 9.16 7.36
C GLU A 70 1.67 8.13 7.34
N ILE A 71 2.90 8.58 7.08
CA ILE A 71 4.11 7.74 7.05
C ILE A 71 5.01 8.20 8.20
N PRO A 72 5.45 7.30 9.10
CA PRO A 72 6.30 7.69 10.22
C PRO A 72 7.61 8.32 9.77
N ALA A 73 8.00 9.39 10.45
CA ALA A 73 9.33 9.94 10.32
C ALA A 73 10.39 8.97 10.91
N ALA A 74 11.66 9.22 10.62
CA ALA A 74 12.75 8.44 11.20
C ALA A 74 12.72 8.51 12.74
N GLY A 75 12.64 7.34 13.39
CA GLY A 75 12.57 7.22 14.85
C GLY A 75 11.16 7.31 15.44
N GLN A 76 10.14 7.51 14.60
CA GLN A 76 8.73 7.42 14.97
C GLN A 76 8.17 6.03 14.62
N SER A 77 7.12 5.60 15.32
CA SER A 77 6.36 4.39 15.04
C SER A 77 4.97 4.71 14.46
N ASP A 78 4.33 3.71 13.84
CA ASP A 78 2.96 3.85 13.32
C ASP A 78 1.96 4.21 14.43
N ASP A 79 2.20 3.73 15.67
CA ASP A 79 1.34 3.99 16.83
C ASP A 79 1.39 5.47 17.30
N ASP A 80 2.39 6.23 16.85
CA ASP A 80 2.53 7.66 17.15
C ASP A 80 1.72 8.54 16.17
N LEU A 81 1.05 7.94 15.18
CA LEU A 81 0.30 8.61 14.13
C LEU A 81 -1.21 8.45 14.35
N GLU A 82 -1.99 9.44 13.89
CA GLU A 82 -3.45 9.40 14.04
C GLU A 82 -4.07 8.50 12.96
N MET A 83 -3.59 8.62 11.72
CA MET A 83 -4.08 7.89 10.56
C MET A 83 -2.92 7.25 9.78
N PRO A 84 -2.20 6.29 10.38
CA PRO A 84 -1.05 5.64 9.75
C PRO A 84 -1.45 4.89 8.48
N ALA A 85 -0.65 5.02 7.43
CA ALA A 85 -0.78 4.20 6.23
C ALA A 85 -0.41 2.74 6.55
N ALA A 86 -1.06 1.80 5.86
CA ALA A 86 -0.79 0.38 6.07
C ALA A 86 0.65 0.02 5.66
N GLY A 87 1.47 -0.41 6.62
CA GLY A 87 2.86 -0.79 6.42
C GLY A 87 3.06 -2.30 6.17
N LYS A 88 3.97 -2.64 5.25
CA LYS A 88 4.53 -3.99 5.05
C LYS A 88 6.05 -3.95 5.05
N GLY A 89 6.66 -4.40 6.15
CA GLY A 89 8.11 -4.50 6.25
C GLY A 89 8.71 -5.48 5.23
N HIS A 90 9.69 -5.04 4.43
CA HIS A 90 10.40 -5.90 3.50
C HIS A 90 11.49 -6.69 4.23
N ARG A 91 11.10 -7.84 4.78
CA ARG A 91 12.06 -8.79 5.37
C ARG A 91 12.81 -9.56 4.28
N PRO A 92 14.07 -9.94 4.51
CA PRO A 92 14.79 -10.79 3.58
C PRO A 92 14.04 -12.11 3.40
N MET A 93 13.95 -12.59 2.16
CA MET A 93 13.51 -13.96 1.93
C MET A 93 14.52 -14.90 2.59
N SER A 94 14.13 -15.50 3.71
CA SER A 94 14.93 -16.56 4.31
C SER A 94 15.00 -17.71 3.31
N LYS A 95 16.22 -18.13 2.95
CA LYS A 95 16.39 -19.39 2.22
C LYS A 95 15.74 -20.51 3.06
N MET A 96 14.80 -21.23 2.45
CA MET A 96 14.41 -22.56 2.93
C MET A 96 15.59 -23.51 2.79
#